data_AF-E9J7K2-F1
#
_entry.id   AF-E9J7K2-F1
#
_cell.length_a   1.000
_cell.length_b   1.000
_cell.length_c   1.000
_cell.angle_alpha   90.00
_cell.angle_beta   90.00
_cell.angle_gamma   90.00
#
_symmetry.space_group_name_H-M   'P 1'
#
loop_
_entity.id
_entity.type
_entity.pdbx_description
1 polymer ?
#
loop_
_entity_poly.entity_id
_entity_poly.type
_entity_poly.pdbx_seq_one_letter_code
_entity_poly.pdbx_strand_id
1 'polypeptide(L)'
;MYLQYHARFVYDEIKKQYQVIDSGSRNGTFLNGKRLSVAKQESEPHEITHGSVIKIGGTKLLCHIHHGSETCGHCEPGLIQQNVNLNENKTSKMKLHKEELRRLKHKFGIEKDNIVSGSQLASGYQDRAQARRQYVGSSDPHAKTQQSSVHTSITKDNKGFKLLSKMGWSEGRSLGKNGNGRTEPV
;
A
#
# COMPACT_ATOMS: atom_id res chain seq x y z
N MET A 1 38.43 -26.21 -13.92
CA MET A 1 37.97 -25.73 -12.61
C MET A 1 36.72 -24.88 -12.86
N TYR A 2 35.53 -25.38 -12.53
CA TYR A 2 34.29 -24.62 -12.67
C TYR A 2 34.19 -23.64 -11.50
N LEU A 3 34.21 -22.34 -11.77
CA LEU A 3 33.99 -21.31 -10.75
C LEU A 3 32.51 -21.29 -10.40
N GLN A 4 32.17 -21.78 -9.21
CA GLN A 4 30.80 -21.90 -8.72
C GLN A 4 30.21 -20.57 -8.23
N TYR A 5 31.06 -19.54 -8.04
CA TYR A 5 30.69 -18.24 -7.51
C TYR A 5 31.15 -17.12 -8.45
N HIS A 6 30.32 -16.09 -8.62
CA HIS A 6 30.61 -14.96 -9.52
C HIS A 6 31.41 -13.86 -8.82
N ALA A 7 31.01 -13.54 -7.58
CA ALA A 7 31.66 -12.56 -6.74
C ALA A 7 31.42 -12.92 -5.27
N ARG A 8 32.28 -12.42 -4.39
CA ARG A 8 32.23 -12.58 -2.94
C ARG A 8 32.15 -11.22 -2.27
N PHE A 9 31.29 -11.12 -1.25
CA PHE A 9 31.19 -9.96 -0.38
C PHE A 9 31.96 -10.23 0.91
N VAL A 10 32.79 -9.30 1.33
CA VAL A 10 33.60 -9.39 2.54
C VAL A 10 33.45 -8.09 3.33
N TYR A 11 33.37 -8.19 4.66
CA TYR A 11 33.43 -7.02 5.53
C TYR A 11 34.84 -6.90 6.12
N ASP A 12 35.46 -5.74 5.94
CA ASP A 12 36.77 -5.42 6.51
C ASP A 12 36.56 -4.77 7.87
N GLU A 13 36.84 -5.51 8.95
CA GLU A 13 36.62 -5.04 10.33
C GLU A 13 37.55 -3.89 10.75
N ILE A 14 38.72 -3.78 10.12
CA ILE A 14 39.72 -2.74 10.40
C ILE A 14 39.27 -1.43 9.76
N LYS A 15 38.89 -1.49 8.48
CA LYS A 15 38.45 -0.32 7.72
C LYS A 15 36.94 -0.04 7.88
N LYS A 16 36.21 -0.90 8.58
CA LYS A 16 34.75 -0.82 8.82
C LYS A 16 33.91 -0.70 7.55
N GLN A 17 34.32 -1.37 6.48
CA GLN A 17 33.72 -1.22 5.15
C GLN A 17 33.38 -2.57 4.51
N TYR A 18 32.35 -2.57 3.66
CA TYR A 18 32.03 -3.72 2.83
C TYR A 18 32.82 -3.66 1.52
N GLN A 19 33.28 -4.81 1.06
CA GLN A 19 34.05 -4.97 -0.17
C GLN A 19 33.46 -6.08 -1.03
N VAL A 20 33.55 -5.92 -2.35
CA VAL A 20 33.22 -6.95 -3.34
C VAL A 20 34.49 -7.38 -4.07
N ILE A 21 34.62 -8.69 -4.27
CA ILE A 21 35.72 -9.33 -4.99
C ILE A 21 35.09 -10.18 -6.10
N ASP A 22 35.42 -9.93 -7.37
CA ASP A 22 35.05 -10.80 -8.48
C ASP A 22 35.89 -12.07 -8.43
N SER A 23 35.26 -13.25 -8.47
CA SER A 23 35.96 -14.54 -8.34
C SER A 23 36.42 -15.10 -9.68
N GLY A 24 36.83 -14.26 -10.64
CA GLY A 24 37.22 -14.71 -11.98
C GLY A 24 36.02 -15.03 -12.85
N SER A 25 34.96 -14.23 -12.75
CA SER A 25 33.74 -14.51 -13.47
C SER A 25 33.93 -14.40 -14.99
N ARG A 26 33.25 -15.27 -15.74
CA ARG A 26 33.33 -15.28 -17.21
C ARG A 26 32.69 -14.04 -17.82
N ASN A 27 31.54 -13.64 -17.30
CA ASN A 27 30.76 -12.50 -17.81
C ASN A 27 31.16 -11.17 -17.16
N GLY A 28 32.02 -11.19 -16.14
CA GLY A 28 32.46 -10.01 -15.40
C GLY A 28 31.44 -9.55 -14.36
N THR A 29 31.95 -9.10 -13.21
CA THR A 29 31.19 -8.33 -12.22
C THR A 29 31.50 -6.85 -12.41
N PHE A 30 30.47 -6.00 -12.31
CA PHE A 30 30.61 -4.56 -12.45
C PHE A 30 30.10 -3.85 -11.19
N LEU A 31 30.83 -2.85 -10.73
CA LEU A 31 30.44 -1.97 -9.64
C LEU A 31 30.25 -0.56 -10.21
N ASN A 32 29.06 0.01 -10.03
CA ASN A 32 28.70 1.34 -10.54
C ASN A 32 29.00 1.52 -12.04
N GLY A 33 28.83 0.44 -12.82
CA GLY A 33 29.11 0.41 -14.26
C GLY A 33 30.57 0.10 -14.63
N LYS A 34 31.51 0.13 -13.69
CA LYS A 34 32.92 -0.21 -13.91
C LYS A 34 33.16 -1.71 -13.67
N ARG A 35 33.79 -2.38 -14.63
CA ARG A 35 34.18 -3.80 -14.48
C ARG A 35 35.30 -3.95 -13.45
N LEU A 36 35.20 -4.95 -12.57
CA LEU A 36 36.14 -5.16 -11.46
C LEU A 36 37.46 -5.82 -11.89
N SER A 37 37.42 -6.79 -12.81
CA SER A 37 38.59 -7.52 -13.31
C SER A 37 38.41 -8.00 -14.74
N VAL A 38 39.52 -8.45 -15.34
CA VAL A 38 39.54 -9.15 -16.62
C VAL A 38 38.83 -10.51 -16.49
N ALA A 39 38.27 -11.04 -17.58
CA ALA A 39 37.58 -12.32 -17.56
C ALA A 39 38.48 -13.46 -17.04
N LYS A 40 37.93 -14.33 -16.18
CA LYS A 40 38.65 -15.46 -15.55
C LYS A 40 39.80 -15.04 -14.62
N GLN A 41 39.86 -13.78 -14.19
CA GLN A 41 40.84 -13.28 -13.23
C GLN A 41 40.11 -12.70 -12.00
N GLU A 42 40.59 -13.06 -10.81
CA GLU A 42 40.08 -12.48 -9.56
C GLU A 42 40.39 -10.97 -9.51
N SER A 43 39.46 -10.17 -8.99
CA SER A 43 39.68 -8.73 -8.80
C SER A 43 40.34 -8.44 -7.46
N GLU A 44 40.97 -7.28 -7.35
CA GLU A 44 41.25 -6.69 -6.03
C GLU A 44 39.93 -6.41 -5.28
N PRO A 45 39.96 -6.28 -3.94
CA PRO A 45 38.79 -5.89 -3.17
C PRO A 45 38.36 -4.45 -3.50
N HIS A 46 37.09 -4.27 -3.86
CA HIS A 46 36.51 -2.97 -4.17
C HIS A 46 35.48 -2.57 -3.12
N GLU A 47 35.62 -1.36 -2.57
CA GLU A 47 34.71 -0.81 -1.57
C GLU A 47 33.27 -0.68 -2.11
N ILE A 48 32.31 -1.03 -1.26
CA ILE A 48 30.88 -0.86 -1.51
C ILE A 48 30.38 0.21 -0.55
N THR A 49 29.82 1.27 -1.12
CA THR A 49 29.19 2.37 -0.37
C THR A 49 27.67 2.32 -0.49
N HIS A 50 26.97 3.06 0.36
CA HIS A 50 25.52 3.20 0.30
C HIS A 50 25.07 3.66 -1.10
N GLY A 51 24.14 2.93 -1.72
CA GLY A 51 23.64 3.19 -3.07
C GLY A 51 24.48 2.57 -4.20
N SER A 52 25.53 1.80 -3.87
CA SER A 52 26.33 1.11 -4.88
C SER A 52 25.51 0.08 -5.66
N VAL A 53 25.71 0.04 -6.98
CA VAL A 53 25.02 -0.87 -7.89
C VAL A 53 25.99 -1.91 -8.42
N ILE A 54 25.77 -3.17 -8.05
CA ILE A 54 26.58 -4.31 -8.50
C ILE A 54 25.82 -5.05 -9.61
N LYS A 55 26.44 -5.19 -10.78
CA LYS A 55 25.89 -5.94 -11.90
C LYS A 55 26.62 -7.27 -12.06
N ILE A 56 25.84 -8.35 -12.05
CA ILE A 56 26.29 -9.73 -12.22
C ILE A 56 25.49 -10.31 -13.39
N GLY A 57 26.13 -10.47 -14.56
CA GLY A 57 25.43 -10.88 -15.77
C GLY A 57 24.29 -9.92 -16.14
N GLY A 58 23.04 -10.42 -16.14
CA GLY A 58 21.83 -9.63 -16.39
C GLY A 58 21.22 -8.97 -15.14
N THR A 59 21.66 -9.37 -13.95
CA THR A 59 21.07 -8.92 -12.68
C THR A 59 21.82 -7.70 -12.14
N LYS A 60 21.07 -6.72 -11.64
CA LYS A 60 21.60 -5.57 -10.90
C LYS A 60 21.15 -5.67 -9.44
N LEU A 61 22.09 -5.53 -8.52
CA LEU A 61 21.88 -5.51 -7.08
C LEU A 61 22.16 -4.08 -6.60
N LEU A 62 21.18 -3.44 -5.98
CA LEU A 62 21.35 -2.14 -5.35
C LEU A 62 21.65 -2.36 -3.86
N CYS A 63 22.80 -1.88 -3.41
CA CYS A 63 23.29 -2.10 -2.05
C CYS A 63 23.00 -0.89 -1.17
N HIS A 64 22.38 -1.13 -0.01
CA HIS A 64 22.12 -0.13 1.01
C HIS A 64 22.87 -0.53 2.28
N ILE A 65 23.73 0.36 2.76
CA ILE A 65 24.55 0.14 3.96
C ILE A 65 24.11 1.17 5.01
N HIS A 66 23.91 0.71 6.24
CA HIS A 66 23.41 1.49 7.37
C HIS A 66 24.19 1.15 8.64
N HIS A 67 24.30 2.12 9.54
CA HIS A 67 24.91 1.93 10.85
C HIS A 67 23.80 1.70 11.89
N GLY A 68 23.89 0.63 12.69
CA GLY A 68 22.90 0.33 13.72
C GLY A 68 21.49 0.15 13.16
N SER A 69 20.54 0.96 13.65
CA SER A 69 19.13 0.94 13.24
C SER A 69 18.75 2.07 12.28
N GLU A 70 19.73 2.76 11.69
CA GLU A 70 19.46 3.76 10.66
C GLU A 70 18.88 3.10 9.40
N THR A 71 17.97 3.79 8.73
CA THR A 71 17.45 3.39 7.42
C THR A 71 17.39 4.62 6.52
N CYS A 72 17.59 4.42 5.22
CA CYS A 72 17.28 5.46 4.24
C CYS A 72 15.82 5.34 3.80
N GLY A 73 15.31 6.33 3.07
CA GLY A 73 13.94 6.31 2.54
C GLY A 73 13.60 5.13 1.62
N HIS A 74 14.58 4.32 1.18
CA HIS A 74 14.32 3.08 0.45
C HIS A 74 14.31 1.82 1.32
N CYS A 75 14.77 1.91 2.56
CA CYS A 75 14.88 0.81 3.51
C CYS A 75 13.91 0.95 4.70
N GLU A 76 13.21 2.07 4.82
CA GLU A 76 12.16 2.23 5.83
C GLU A 76 11.07 1.16 5.63
N PRO A 77 10.67 0.43 6.68
CA PRO A 77 9.76 -0.72 6.57
C PRO A 77 8.36 -0.38 6.03
N GLY A 78 7.94 0.90 6.08
CA GLY A 78 6.70 1.37 5.44
C GLY A 78 6.83 1.69 3.95
N LEU A 79 8.07 1.79 3.42
CA LEU A 79 8.40 2.16 2.04
C LEU A 79 8.95 0.99 1.21
N ILE A 80 9.13 -0.19 1.80
CA ILE A 80 9.39 -1.44 1.07
C ILE A 80 8.09 -1.89 0.37
N GLN A 81 7.64 -1.09 -0.57
CA GLN A 81 6.63 -1.47 -1.54
C GLN A 81 7.40 -2.11 -2.70
N GLN A 82 6.98 -3.28 -3.16
CA GLN A 82 7.45 -3.79 -4.45
C GLN A 82 7.32 -2.64 -5.45
N ASN A 83 8.39 -2.36 -6.21
CA ASN A 83 8.31 -1.45 -7.35
C ASN A 83 7.38 -2.08 -8.39
N VAL A 84 6.06 -1.97 -8.15
CA VAL A 84 5.05 -2.25 -9.15
C VAL A 84 5.19 -1.08 -10.10
N ASN A 85 5.79 -1.30 -11.27
CA ASN A 85 5.85 -0.33 -12.35
C ASN A 85 4.47 0.34 -12.47
N LEU A 86 4.35 1.60 -12.06
CA LEU A 86 3.07 2.33 -12.03
C LEU A 86 2.59 2.75 -13.43
N ASN A 87 3.18 2.18 -14.48
CA ASN A 87 2.76 2.29 -15.87
C ASN A 87 1.74 1.22 -16.28
N GLU A 88 1.05 0.59 -15.33
CA GLU A 88 -0.10 -0.25 -15.66
C GLU A 88 -1.40 0.55 -15.65
N ASN A 89 -1.94 0.76 -16.85
CA ASN A 89 -3.24 1.31 -17.22
C ASN A 89 -4.25 1.42 -16.06
N LYS A 90 -4.45 2.63 -15.51
CA LYS A 90 -5.44 2.95 -14.44
C LYS A 90 -6.84 2.37 -14.67
N THR A 91 -7.23 2.18 -15.93
CA THR A 91 -8.50 1.57 -16.34
C THR A 91 -8.62 0.09 -15.98
N SER A 92 -7.53 -0.68 -15.96
CA SER A 92 -7.56 -2.11 -15.56
C SER A 92 -7.78 -2.25 -14.05
N LYS A 93 -7.14 -1.42 -13.23
CA LYS A 93 -7.29 -1.44 -11.77
C LYS A 93 -8.72 -1.13 -11.32
N MET A 94 -9.42 -0.21 -11.98
CA MET A 94 -10.83 0.05 -11.65
C MET A 94 -11.75 -1.13 -11.99
N LYS A 95 -11.50 -1.84 -13.10
CA LYS A 95 -12.26 -3.05 -13.47
C LYS A 95 -11.99 -4.19 -12.48
N LEU A 96 -10.71 -4.46 -12.18
CA LEU A 96 -10.29 -5.47 -11.20
C LEU A 96 -10.87 -5.18 -9.80
N HIS A 97 -10.83 -3.94 -9.35
CA HIS A 97 -11.44 -3.53 -8.08
C HIS A 97 -12.96 -3.78 -8.07
N LYS A 98 -13.66 -3.48 -9.16
CA LYS A 98 -15.11 -3.72 -9.28
C LYS A 98 -15.45 -5.22 -9.26
N GLU A 99 -14.61 -6.05 -9.88
CA GLU A 99 -14.76 -7.51 -9.88
C GLU A 99 -14.48 -8.13 -8.51
N GLU A 100 -13.42 -7.73 -7.83
CA GLU A 100 -13.13 -8.20 -6.46
C GLU A 100 -14.22 -7.79 -5.47
N LEU A 101 -14.74 -6.56 -5.56
CA LEU A 101 -15.89 -6.12 -4.77
C LEU A 101 -17.13 -6.97 -5.02
N ARG A 102 -17.37 -7.38 -6.28
CA ARG A 102 -18.48 -8.28 -6.62
C ARG A 102 -18.26 -9.67 -6.02
N ARG A 103 -17.04 -10.20 -6.10
CA ARG A 103 -16.67 -11.49 -5.50
C ARG A 103 -16.87 -11.47 -3.98
N LEU A 104 -16.44 -10.40 -3.31
CA LEU A 104 -16.64 -10.19 -1.88
C LEU A 104 -18.13 -10.13 -1.52
N LYS A 105 -18.92 -9.31 -2.24
CA LYS A 105 -20.37 -9.23 -2.01
C LYS A 105 -21.05 -10.58 -2.13
N HIS A 106 -20.70 -11.35 -3.17
CA HIS A 106 -21.23 -12.70 -3.36
C HIS A 106 -20.79 -13.66 -2.24
N LYS A 107 -19.49 -13.66 -1.88
CA LYS A 107 -18.95 -14.50 -0.81
C LYS A 107 -19.65 -14.26 0.53
N PHE A 108 -20.06 -13.02 0.79
CA PHE A 108 -20.72 -12.63 2.04
C PHE A 108 -22.24 -12.45 1.91
N GLY A 109 -22.85 -12.87 0.79
CA GLY A 109 -24.31 -12.81 0.59
C GLY A 109 -24.92 -11.41 0.54
N ILE A 110 -24.12 -10.37 0.30
CA ILE A 110 -24.54 -8.96 0.24
C ILE A 110 -24.95 -8.61 -1.20
N GLU A 111 -25.97 -9.27 -1.72
CA GLU A 111 -26.53 -8.95 -3.03
C GLU A 111 -27.56 -7.81 -2.94
N LYS A 112 -27.61 -6.97 -3.98
CA LYS A 112 -28.40 -5.73 -4.02
C LYS A 112 -29.90 -5.96 -3.81
N ASP A 113 -30.39 -7.14 -4.14
CA ASP A 113 -31.82 -7.48 -4.09
C ASP A 113 -32.28 -7.92 -2.69
N ASN A 114 -31.33 -8.15 -1.75
CA ASN A 114 -31.64 -8.47 -0.35
C ASN A 114 -31.80 -7.26 0.56
N ILE A 115 -31.67 -6.02 0.07
CA ILE A 115 -31.84 -4.83 0.92
C ILE A 115 -33.31 -4.67 1.35
N VAL A 116 -34.27 -5.15 0.55
CA VAL A 116 -35.70 -5.09 0.89
C VAL A 116 -36.13 -6.29 1.73
N SER A 117 -35.54 -7.48 1.51
CA SER A 117 -35.95 -8.72 2.18
C SER A 117 -35.13 -9.08 3.44
N GLY A 118 -33.92 -8.53 3.59
CA GLY A 118 -33.01 -8.84 4.70
C GLY A 118 -33.26 -8.08 6.00
N SER A 119 -34.28 -7.21 6.06
CA SER A 119 -34.60 -6.42 7.25
C SER A 119 -35.70 -7.04 8.13
N GLN A 120 -36.23 -8.20 7.76
CA GLN A 120 -37.20 -8.88 8.62
C GLN A 120 -36.44 -9.68 9.68
N LEU A 121 -36.44 -9.15 10.91
CA LEU A 121 -36.00 -9.88 12.10
C LEU A 121 -36.69 -11.24 12.12
N ALA A 122 -35.97 -12.29 12.49
CA ALA A 122 -36.53 -13.63 12.57
C ALA A 122 -37.80 -13.64 13.44
N SER A 123 -38.81 -14.43 13.06
CA SER A 123 -40.06 -14.54 13.82
C SER A 123 -39.78 -14.88 15.29
N GLY A 124 -40.15 -13.99 16.21
CA GLY A 124 -39.90 -14.12 17.65
C GLY A 124 -38.60 -13.48 18.16
N TYR A 125 -37.73 -12.97 17.28
CA TYR A 125 -36.55 -12.21 17.69
C TYR A 125 -36.92 -10.79 18.08
N GLN A 126 -36.86 -10.49 19.38
CA GLN A 126 -36.97 -9.13 19.89
C GLN A 126 -35.60 -8.44 19.82
N ASP A 127 -35.48 -7.46 18.92
CA ASP A 127 -34.27 -6.63 18.82
C ASP A 127 -34.18 -5.65 19.99
N ARG A 128 -33.66 -6.16 21.12
CA ARG A 128 -33.40 -5.37 22.33
C ARG A 128 -32.34 -4.27 22.09
N ALA A 129 -31.48 -4.43 21.07
CA ALA A 129 -30.48 -3.43 20.73
C ALA A 129 -31.10 -2.24 19.99
N GLN A 130 -32.03 -2.51 19.05
CA GLN A 130 -32.84 -1.47 18.41
C GLN A 130 -33.73 -0.75 19.43
N ALA A 131 -34.38 -1.48 20.34
CA ALA A 131 -35.15 -0.88 21.43
C ALA A 131 -34.27 0.02 22.31
N ARG A 132 -33.03 -0.40 22.64
CA ARG A 132 -32.08 0.47 23.35
C ARG A 132 -31.69 1.70 22.53
N ARG A 133 -31.43 1.59 21.22
CA ARG A 133 -31.15 2.76 20.36
C ARG A 133 -32.30 3.76 20.31
N GLN A 134 -33.55 3.28 20.37
CA GLN A 134 -34.75 4.13 20.34
C GLN A 134 -35.05 4.78 21.70
N TYR A 135 -34.95 4.01 22.80
CA TYR A 135 -35.44 4.43 24.12
C TYR A 135 -34.33 4.77 25.11
N VAL A 136 -33.15 4.17 24.98
CA VAL A 136 -32.00 4.37 25.87
C VAL A 136 -31.00 5.25 25.13
N GLY A 137 -31.25 6.57 25.16
CA GLY A 137 -30.29 7.57 24.73
C GLY A 137 -29.02 7.54 25.60
N SER A 138 -27.96 8.20 25.12
CA SER A 138 -26.79 8.45 25.96
C SER A 138 -27.11 9.55 26.97
N SER A 139 -26.80 9.33 28.25
CA SER A 139 -26.86 10.38 29.29
C SER A 139 -25.65 11.33 29.25
N ASP A 140 -24.73 11.13 28.30
CA ASP A 140 -23.56 11.99 28.10
C ASP A 140 -23.99 13.33 27.49
N PRO A 141 -23.74 14.47 28.16
CA PRO A 141 -24.05 15.81 27.65
C PRO A 141 -23.42 16.14 26.28
N HIS A 142 -22.38 15.41 25.87
CA HIS A 142 -21.68 15.62 24.61
C HIS A 142 -21.98 14.53 23.57
N ALA A 143 -22.94 13.65 23.84
CA ALA A 143 -23.36 12.64 22.89
C ALA A 143 -23.88 13.31 21.60
N LYS A 144 -23.32 12.90 20.46
CA LYS A 144 -23.76 13.38 19.16
C LYS A 144 -25.20 12.92 18.91
N THR A 145 -26.15 13.84 19.00
CA THR A 145 -27.59 13.57 18.85
C THR A 145 -27.99 13.25 17.41
N GLN A 146 -27.15 13.62 16.43
CA GLN A 146 -27.44 13.48 15.01
C GLN A 146 -26.80 12.21 14.45
N GLN A 147 -27.63 11.25 14.07
CA GLN A 147 -27.24 9.99 13.45
C GLN A 147 -27.18 10.13 11.92
N SER A 148 -26.25 9.44 11.26
CA SER A 148 -26.23 9.38 9.80
C SER A 148 -27.44 8.57 9.28
N SER A 149 -28.15 9.14 8.32
CA SER A 149 -29.31 8.51 7.67
C SER A 149 -28.97 8.19 6.21
N VAL A 150 -29.53 7.09 5.70
CA VAL A 150 -29.45 6.75 4.27
C VAL A 150 -30.54 7.47 3.47
N HIS A 151 -31.53 8.06 4.16
CA HIS A 151 -32.70 8.69 3.56
C HIS A 151 -32.71 10.21 3.71
N THR A 152 -31.81 10.78 4.51
CA THR A 152 -31.82 12.20 4.88
C THR A 152 -30.45 12.80 4.64
N SER A 153 -30.37 13.89 3.87
CA SER A 153 -29.11 14.60 3.61
C SER A 153 -28.60 15.32 4.87
N ILE A 154 -27.29 15.47 4.95
CA ILE A 154 -26.65 16.22 6.04
C ILE A 154 -27.03 17.71 5.94
N THR A 155 -27.53 18.26 7.03
CA THR A 155 -27.87 19.68 7.16
C THR A 155 -26.65 20.60 7.07
N LYS A 156 -26.83 21.83 6.58
CA LYS A 156 -25.76 22.84 6.41
C LYS A 156 -25.02 23.20 7.70
N ASP A 157 -25.67 23.06 8.85
CA ASP A 157 -25.08 23.35 10.16
C ASP A 157 -24.06 22.30 10.62
N ASN A 158 -24.09 21.11 10.01
CA ASN A 158 -23.19 20.01 10.33
C ASN A 158 -21.75 20.33 9.90
N LYS A 159 -20.79 20.00 10.77
CA LYS A 159 -19.36 20.20 10.51
C LYS A 159 -18.88 19.47 9.24
N GLY A 160 -19.42 18.27 8.98
CA GLY A 160 -19.16 17.49 7.78
C GLY A 160 -19.60 18.21 6.50
N PHE A 161 -20.81 18.79 6.49
CA PHE A 161 -21.29 19.58 5.36
C PHE A 161 -20.37 20.77 5.07
N LYS A 162 -19.98 21.51 6.13
CA LYS A 162 -19.07 22.67 6.00
C LYS A 162 -17.69 22.26 5.48
N LEU A 163 -17.18 21.12 5.92
CA LEU A 163 -15.89 20.59 5.45
C LEU A 163 -15.97 20.19 3.97
N LEU A 164 -16.98 19.41 3.59
CA LEU A 164 -17.20 18.98 2.20
C LEU A 164 -17.37 20.20 1.28
N SER A 165 -18.14 21.19 1.71
CA SER A 165 -18.32 22.46 1.00
C SER A 165 -17.00 23.19 0.77
N LYS A 166 -16.13 23.28 1.80
CA LYS A 166 -14.79 23.86 1.66
C LYS A 166 -13.89 23.10 0.69
N MET A 167 -14.12 21.79 0.53
CA MET A 167 -13.40 20.94 -0.42
C MET A 167 -14.03 20.94 -1.82
N GLY A 168 -15.00 21.82 -2.09
CA GLY A 168 -15.62 21.99 -3.41
C GLY A 168 -16.76 21.02 -3.73
N TRP A 169 -17.26 20.29 -2.73
CA TRP A 169 -18.48 19.48 -2.85
C TRP A 169 -19.73 20.35 -2.61
N SER A 170 -20.80 20.06 -3.33
CA SER A 170 -22.10 20.74 -3.18
C SER A 170 -23.21 19.71 -3.08
N GLU A 171 -24.30 20.05 -2.39
CA GLU A 171 -25.48 19.20 -2.31
C GLU A 171 -25.96 18.77 -3.71
N GLY A 172 -26.32 17.50 -3.86
CA GLY A 172 -26.69 16.90 -5.15
C GLY A 172 -25.51 16.48 -6.05
N ARG A 173 -24.27 16.84 -5.70
CA ARG A 173 -23.07 16.38 -6.43
C ARG A 173 -22.55 15.09 -5.82
N SER A 174 -22.12 14.15 -6.65
CA SER A 174 -21.46 12.94 -6.16
C SER A 174 -20.07 13.24 -5.58
N LEU A 175 -19.67 12.50 -4.55
CA LEU A 175 -18.30 12.57 -4.00
C LEU A 175 -17.27 11.90 -4.94
N GLY A 176 -16.08 12.51 -5.05
CA GLY A 176 -14.92 11.95 -5.77
C GLY A 176 -14.41 12.83 -6.91
N LYS A 177 -13.12 12.65 -7.27
CA LYS A 177 -12.37 13.51 -8.21
C LYS A 177 -13.04 13.72 -9.57
N ASN A 178 -13.77 12.72 -10.06
CA ASN A 178 -14.43 12.74 -11.37
C ASN A 178 -15.95 12.76 -11.28
N GLY A 179 -16.55 12.89 -10.10
CA GLY A 179 -18.01 12.88 -9.97
C GLY A 179 -18.69 11.55 -10.34
N ASN A 180 -18.00 10.42 -10.15
CA ASN A 180 -18.53 9.08 -10.44
C ASN A 180 -19.09 8.37 -9.19
N GLY A 181 -19.26 9.10 -8.08
CA GLY A 181 -19.76 8.56 -6.82
C GLY A 181 -21.28 8.50 -6.74
N ARG A 182 -21.82 8.06 -5.60
CA ARG A 182 -23.27 8.11 -5.35
C ARG A 182 -23.73 9.56 -5.18
N THR A 183 -24.91 9.86 -5.71
CA THR A 183 -25.62 11.15 -5.58
C THR A 183 -26.75 11.13 -4.54
N GLU A 184 -27.11 9.92 -4.08
CA GLU A 184 -28.05 9.67 -2.98
C GLU A 184 -27.50 10.25 -1.65
N PRO A 185 -28.38 10.58 -0.69
CA PRO A 185 -28.10 11.61 0.31
C PRO A 185 -26.83 11.32 1.10
N VAL A 186 -25.95 12.33 1.13
CA VAL A 186 -24.68 12.38 1.87
C VAL A 186 -24.92 13.04 3.20
#